data_AF-A0A6I9SZA3-F1
#
_entry.id   AF-A0A6I9SZA3-F1
#
_cell.length_a   1.000
_cell.length_b   1.000
_cell.length_c   1.000
_cell.angle_alpha   90.00
_cell.angle_beta   90.00
_cell.angle_gamma   90.00
#
_symmetry.space_group_name_H-M   'P 1'
#
loop_
_entity.id
_entity.type
_entity.pdbx_description
1 polymer ?
#
loop_
_entity_poly.entity_id
_entity_poly.type
_entity_poly.pdbx_seq_one_letter_code
_entity_poly.pdbx_strand_id
1 'polypeptide(L)'
;MQIKVKCSCGEGNCPEWAIVELQGVVQAQPSFENRLQNLQIGVLCRPSSQENYTFTVGYHELTGTKVSLKKPILVLRKIKLRKEEEEGEDDVNSGGVELDVIGVIRHKILFKTRPKALISKPQPAVKEKATAPMVLH
;
A
#
# COMPACT_ATOMS: atom_id res chain seq x y z
N MET A 1 4.82 -5.11 9.26
CA MET A 1 4.05 -3.86 9.05
C MET A 1 2.68 -4.17 8.44
N GLN A 2 1.63 -3.39 8.75
CA GLN A 2 0.28 -3.56 8.17
C GLN A 2 -0.32 -2.23 7.70
N ILE A 3 -0.67 -2.16 6.42
CA ILE A 3 -1.31 -1.00 5.78
C ILE A 3 -2.77 -1.35 5.47
N LYS A 4 -3.72 -0.51 5.90
CA LYS A 4 -5.15 -0.74 5.66
C LYS A 4 -5.55 0.07 4.43
N VAL A 5 -6.16 -0.59 3.45
CA VAL A 5 -6.56 0.02 2.18
C VAL A 5 -8.04 -0.18 1.96
N LYS A 6 -8.74 0.87 1.53
CA LYS A 6 -10.13 0.79 1.08
C LYS A 6 -10.13 0.18 -0.33
N CYS A 7 -10.96 -0.83 -0.56
CA CYS A 7 -11.07 -1.46 -1.88
C CYS A 7 -11.94 -0.60 -2.81
N SER A 8 -11.47 -0.37 -4.04
CA SER A 8 -12.22 0.32 -5.10
C SER A 8 -12.97 -0.71 -5.96
N CYS A 9 -14.13 -1.17 -5.49
CA CYS A 9 -14.89 -2.26 -6.12
C CYS A 9 -15.96 -1.80 -7.15
N GLY A 10 -15.79 -0.64 -7.80
CA GLY A 10 -16.76 -0.09 -8.77
C GLY A 10 -17.79 0.87 -8.18
N GLU A 11 -18.77 1.31 -8.98
CA GLU A 11 -19.85 2.25 -8.59
C GLU A 11 -20.77 1.65 -7.52
N GLY A 12 -20.39 1.87 -6.27
CA GLY A 12 -21.16 1.52 -5.08
C GLY A 12 -20.42 1.95 -3.82
N ASN A 13 -21.16 2.16 -2.72
CA ASN A 13 -20.59 2.33 -1.40
C ASN A 13 -19.96 1.01 -0.93
N CYS A 14 -18.78 0.65 -1.43
CA CYS A 14 -18.09 -0.56 -1.00
C CYS A 14 -17.48 -0.33 0.40
N PRO A 15 -17.96 -1.02 1.45
CA PRO A 15 -17.37 -0.96 2.78
C PRO A 15 -16.22 -1.98 2.91
N GLU A 16 -15.74 -2.57 1.80
CA GLU A 16 -14.68 -3.58 1.87
C GLU A 16 -13.32 -2.91 2.01
N TRP A 17 -12.58 -3.39 3.00
CA TRP A 17 -11.20 -3.02 3.24
C TRP A 17 -10.31 -4.26 3.17
N ALA A 18 -9.04 -4.05 2.87
CA ALA A 18 -8.02 -5.09 2.93
C ALA A 18 -6.82 -4.63 3.76
N ILE A 19 -6.07 -5.61 4.26
CA ILE A 19 -4.76 -5.37 4.87
C ILE A 19 -3.68 -5.76 3.86
N VAL A 20 -2.73 -4.87 3.60
CA VAL A 20 -1.44 -5.21 3.01
C VAL A 20 -0.47 -5.48 4.15
N GLU A 21 0.00 -6.72 4.28
CA GLU A 21 0.89 -7.16 5.36
C GLU A 21 2.28 -7.47 4.82
N LEU A 22 3.28 -6.78 5.36
CA LEU A 22 4.68 -6.90 4.98
C LEU A 22 5.47 -7.50 6.14
N GLN A 23 6.27 -8.54 5.88
CA GLN A 23 7.25 -9.03 6.84
C GLN A 23 8.48 -8.11 6.86
N GLY A 24 8.46 -7.16 7.79
CA GLY A 24 9.49 -6.11 7.94
C GLY A 24 8.89 -4.72 8.15
N VAL A 25 9.69 -3.71 7.85
CA VAL A 25 9.36 -2.28 7.96
C VAL A 25 9.54 -1.59 6.61
N VAL A 26 8.72 -0.58 6.32
CA VAL A 26 8.94 0.35 5.21
C VAL A 26 9.68 1.55 5.76
N GLN A 27 10.83 1.86 5.18
CA GLN A 27 11.66 2.98 5.57
C GLN A 27 11.54 4.11 4.54
N ALA A 28 11.15 5.29 5.02
CA ALA A 28 11.20 6.49 4.19
C ALA A 28 12.66 6.93 3.99
N GLN A 29 12.96 7.56 2.86
CA GLN A 29 14.26 8.19 2.69
C GLN A 29 14.43 9.34 3.70
N PRO A 30 15.66 9.62 4.18
CA PRO A 30 15.91 10.69 5.15
C PRO A 30 15.40 12.07 4.70
N SER A 31 15.38 12.32 3.39
CA SER A 31 14.82 13.54 2.79
C SER A 31 13.34 13.79 3.10
N PHE A 32 12.60 12.77 3.58
CA PHE A 32 11.19 12.83 3.91
C PHE A 32 10.89 12.79 5.42
N GLU A 33 11.89 12.98 6.30
CA GLU A 33 11.86 12.69 7.74
C GLU A 33 10.58 13.08 8.51
N ASN A 34 9.79 14.06 8.06
CA ASN A 34 8.49 14.41 8.66
C ASN A 34 7.36 14.72 7.66
N ARG A 35 7.53 14.40 6.37
CA ARG A 35 6.59 14.79 5.30
C ARG A 35 6.00 13.58 4.57
N LEU A 36 5.56 12.58 5.32
CA LEU A 36 5.04 11.32 4.75
C LEU A 36 3.60 11.42 4.22
N GLN A 37 2.90 12.50 4.53
CA GLN A 37 1.51 12.69 4.13
C GLN A 37 1.41 12.79 2.61
N ASN A 38 0.45 12.06 2.02
CA ASN A 38 0.16 12.04 0.58
C ASN A 38 1.32 11.59 -0.32
N LEU A 39 2.40 11.02 0.23
CA LEU A 39 3.47 10.43 -0.58
C LEU A 39 3.04 9.06 -1.11
N GLN A 40 3.39 8.80 -2.37
CA GLN A 40 3.23 7.47 -2.95
C GLN A 40 4.27 6.52 -2.35
N ILE A 41 3.81 5.51 -1.63
CA ILE A 41 4.67 4.47 -1.05
C ILE A 41 5.15 3.49 -2.13
N GLY A 42 4.31 3.22 -3.13
CA GLY A 42 4.59 2.21 -4.13
C GLY A 42 3.41 1.90 -5.04
N VAL A 43 3.49 0.76 -5.73
CA VAL A 43 2.45 0.25 -6.63
C VAL A 43 2.08 -1.17 -6.24
N LEU A 44 0.79 -1.40 -5.96
CA LEU A 44 0.22 -2.72 -5.72
C LEU A 44 -0.48 -3.19 -6.98
N CYS A 45 -0.02 -4.28 -7.57
CA CYS A 45 -0.57 -4.86 -8.79
C CYS A 45 -1.12 -6.26 -8.54
N ARG A 46 -2.25 -6.56 -9.21
CA ARG A 46 -2.80 -7.91 -9.32
C ARG A 46 -2.76 -8.32 -10.80
N PRO A 47 -1.76 -9.10 -11.25
CA PRO A 47 -1.77 -9.68 -12.59
C PRO A 47 -3.02 -10.56 -12.75
N SER A 48 -3.62 -10.58 -13.93
CA SER A 48 -5.01 -11.03 -14.14
C SER A 48 -5.34 -12.43 -13.57
N SER A 49 -6.54 -12.51 -12.95
CA SER A 49 -7.24 -13.68 -12.39
C SER A 49 -6.63 -14.42 -11.19
N GLN A 50 -5.31 -14.45 -11.02
CA GLN A 50 -4.71 -15.19 -9.89
C GLN A 50 -4.85 -14.44 -8.56
N GLU A 51 -4.79 -15.15 -7.43
CA GLU A 51 -4.69 -14.57 -6.07
C GLU A 51 -3.27 -14.06 -5.74
N ASN A 52 -2.44 -13.89 -6.78
CA ASN A 52 -1.08 -13.40 -6.69
C ASN A 52 -1.04 -11.89 -6.85
N TYR A 53 -0.19 -11.25 -6.05
CA TYR A 53 0.00 -9.81 -6.02
C TYR A 53 1.48 -9.49 -6.10
N THR A 54 1.80 -8.39 -6.77
CA THR A 54 3.11 -7.76 -6.68
C THR A 54 2.98 -6.41 -5.98
N PHE A 55 3.96 -6.09 -5.13
CA PHE A 55 4.04 -4.79 -4.50
C PHE A 55 5.44 -4.22 -4.69
N THR A 56 5.50 -3.12 -5.42
CA THR A 56 6.75 -2.44 -5.76
C THR A 56 6.93 -1.21 -4.90
N VAL A 57 8.03 -1.16 -4.15
CA VAL A 57 8.42 -0.05 -3.26
C VAL A 57 9.85 0.35 -3.59
N GLY A 58 10.04 1.54 -4.17
CA GLY A 58 11.33 1.95 -4.71
C GLY A 58 11.85 0.95 -5.75
N TYR A 59 13.05 0.42 -5.54
CA TYR A 59 13.69 -0.58 -6.42
C TYR A 59 13.39 -2.02 -6.00
N HIS A 60 12.53 -2.23 -5.02
CA HIS A 60 12.18 -3.55 -4.51
C HIS A 60 10.83 -4.00 -5.01
N GLU A 61 10.77 -5.24 -5.48
CA GLU A 61 9.52 -5.93 -5.78
C GLU A 61 9.31 -7.06 -4.77
N LEU A 62 8.11 -7.10 -4.20
CA LEU A 62 7.64 -8.18 -3.35
C LEU A 62 6.56 -8.96 -4.07
N THR A 63 6.57 -10.29 -3.90
CA THR A 63 5.48 -11.16 -4.35
C THR A 63 4.70 -11.64 -3.12
N GLY A 64 3.38 -11.53 -3.20
CA GLY A 64 2.46 -11.88 -2.12
C GLY A 64 1.20 -12.53 -2.64
N THR A 65 0.39 -13.03 -1.71
CA THR A 65 -0.87 -13.72 -2.02
C THR A 65 -2.02 -13.18 -1.19
N LYS A 66 -3.24 -13.24 -1.72
CA LYS A 66 -4.45 -13.01 -0.94
C LYS A 66 -4.67 -14.17 0.03
N VAL A 67 -5.08 -13.85 1.26
CA VAL A 67 -5.34 -14.82 2.33
C VAL A 67 -6.60 -14.40 3.06
N SER A 68 -7.56 -15.32 3.19
CA SER A 68 -8.78 -15.11 3.99
C SER A 68 -8.46 -15.11 5.48
N LEU A 69 -9.05 -14.18 6.23
CA LEU A 69 -8.92 -14.11 7.67
C LEU A 69 -9.89 -15.10 8.32
N LYS A 70 -9.41 -15.89 9.28
CA LYS A 70 -10.26 -16.79 10.10
C LYS A 70 -11.34 -16.02 10.86
N LYS A 71 -11.02 -14.78 11.25
CA LYS A 71 -11.94 -13.85 11.93
C LYS A 71 -11.90 -12.51 11.17
N PRO A 72 -13.01 -12.10 10.53
CA PRO A 72 -13.12 -10.78 9.93
C PRO A 72 -12.92 -9.67 10.97
N ILE A 73 -12.44 -8.50 10.53
CA ILE A 73 -12.15 -7.36 11.39
C ILE A 73 -13.02 -6.18 10.97
N LEU A 74 -13.61 -5.47 11.94
CA LEU A 74 -14.31 -4.21 11.70
C LEU A 74 -13.31 -3.05 11.61
N VAL A 75 -13.52 -2.16 10.64
CA VAL A 75 -12.80 -0.88 10.55
C VAL A 75 -13.67 0.18 11.19
N LEU A 76 -13.21 0.73 12.31
CA LEU A 76 -13.92 1.74 13.08
C LEU A 76 -13.25 3.10 12.91
N ARG A 77 -14.05 4.14 12.71
CA ARG A 77 -13.62 5.54 12.76
C ARG A 77 -14.11 6.16 14.06
N LYS A 78 -13.18 6.67 14.86
CA LYS A 78 -13.50 7.40 16.09
C LYS A 78 -14.02 8.79 15.75
N ILE A 79 -15.23 9.11 16.18
CA ILE A 79 -15.79 10.46 16.14
C ILE A 79 -15.53 11.10 17.50
N LYS A 80 -14.98 12.31 17.50
CA LYS A 80 -14.90 13.14 18.71
C LYS A 80 -16.14 14.02 18.72
N LEU A 81 -17.08 13.75 19.63
CA LEU A 81 -18.15 14.69 19.92
C LEU A 81 -17.52 15.89 20.62
N ARG A 82 -17.48 17.04 19.93
CA ARG A 82 -17.21 18.31 20.61
C ARG A 82 -18.52 18.63 21.33
N LYS A 83 -18.50 18.69 22.66
CA LYS A 83 -19.60 19.30 23.41
C LYS A 83 -19.61 20.77 22.98
N GLU A 84 -20.65 21.19 22.28
CA GLU A 84 -20.94 22.61 22.12
C GLU A 84 -21.15 23.16 23.54
N GLU A 85 -20.49 24.28 23.81
CA GLU A 85 -20.41 24.92 25.12
C GLU A 85 -21.82 25.34 25.57
N GLU A 86 -22.47 24.50 26.38
CA GLU A 86 -23.48 24.98 27.33
C GLU A 86 -22.77 25.21 28.66
N GLU A 87 -22.77 26.48 29.09
CA GLU A 87 -22.25 26.96 30.36
C GLU A 87 -22.89 26.17 31.52
N GLY A 88 -22.07 25.43 32.25
CA GLY A 88 -22.50 24.67 33.41
C GLY A 88 -21.34 23.90 34.03
N GLU A 89 -20.82 24.44 35.12
CA GLU A 89 -19.81 23.83 36.00
C GLU A 89 -20.23 22.40 36.43
N ASP A 90 -19.23 21.54 36.62
CA ASP A 90 -19.30 20.19 37.19
C ASP A 90 -19.81 19.02 36.30
N ASP A 91 -18.92 18.44 35.47
CA ASP A 91 -18.69 16.98 35.52
C ASP A 91 -17.36 16.57 34.84
N VAL A 92 -16.59 15.76 35.54
CA VAL A 92 -15.23 15.35 35.17
C VAL A 92 -15.28 14.30 34.06
N ASN A 93 -14.86 14.69 32.86
CA ASN A 93 -14.24 13.80 31.86
C ASN A 93 -15.11 12.67 31.23
N SER A 94 -16.40 12.90 30.99
CA SER A 94 -17.23 11.99 30.18
C SER A 94 -17.52 12.56 28.78
N GLY A 95 -16.46 12.90 28.03
CA GLY A 95 -16.60 13.17 26.60
C GLY A 95 -17.00 11.89 25.87
N GLY A 96 -18.28 11.74 25.54
CA GLY A 96 -18.81 10.58 24.82
C GLY A 96 -18.01 10.31 23.54
N VAL A 97 -17.60 9.07 23.33
CA VAL A 97 -16.90 8.64 22.12
C VAL A 97 -17.89 7.84 21.27
N GLU A 98 -18.19 8.35 20.08
CA GLU A 98 -18.96 7.64 19.06
C GLU A 98 -18.00 6.93 18.09
N LEU A 99 -18.37 5.74 17.65
CA LEU A 99 -17.58 4.90 16.74
C LEU A 99 -18.40 4.55 15.50
N ASP A 100 -17.94 5.02 14.35
CA ASP A 100 -18.53 4.67 13.05
C ASP A 100 -17.94 3.37 12.52
N VAL A 101 -18.81 2.45 12.08
CA VAL A 101 -18.39 1.31 11.27
C VAL A 101 -18.20 1.76 9.83
N ILE A 102 -16.95 1.88 9.39
CA ILE A 102 -16.59 2.35 8.03
C ILE A 102 -16.18 1.23 7.08
N GLY A 103 -16.09 0.00 7.58
CA GLY A 103 -15.81 -1.15 6.73
C GLY A 103 -15.55 -2.47 7.44
N VAL A 104 -15.37 -3.51 6.62
CA VAL A 104 -15.04 -4.87 7.07
C VAL A 104 -13.82 -5.36 6.29
N ILE A 105 -12.86 -5.95 7.01
CA ILE A 105 -11.70 -6.63 6.44
C ILE A 105 -11.93 -8.14 6.55
N ARG A 106 -12.03 -8.82 5.42
CA ARG A 106 -12.16 -10.28 5.34
C ARG A 106 -10.89 -10.97 4.86
N HIS A 107 -10.01 -10.22 4.20
CA HIS A 107 -8.81 -10.74 3.57
C HIS A 107 -7.61 -9.84 3.83
N LYS A 108 -6.42 -10.43 3.78
CA LYS A 108 -5.15 -9.71 3.71
C LYS A 108 -4.36 -10.13 2.47
N ILE A 109 -3.53 -9.24 1.97
CA ILE A 109 -2.50 -9.53 0.96
C ILE A 109 -1.19 -9.67 1.73
N LEU A 110 -0.65 -10.88 1.77
CA LEU A 110 0.50 -11.23 2.59
C LEU A 110 1.77 -11.30 1.75
N PHE A 111 2.74 -10.45 2.07
CA PHE A 111 4.09 -10.44 1.50
C PHE A 111 5.08 -10.96 2.55
N LYS A 112 5.36 -12.27 2.49
CA LYS A 112 6.27 -12.99 3.40
C LYS A 112 7.62 -13.37 2.79
N THR A 113 7.81 -13.06 1.51
CA THR A 113 9.04 -13.40 0.77
C THR A 113 10.04 -12.24 0.82
N ARG A 114 11.33 -12.57 0.68
CA ARG A 114 12.39 -11.56 0.64
C ARG A 114 12.18 -10.64 -0.59
N PRO A 115 12.25 -9.31 -0.43
CA PRO A 115 12.15 -8.38 -1.55
C PRO A 115 13.25 -8.63 -2.59
N LYS A 116 12.87 -8.65 -3.87
CA LYS A 116 13.79 -8.78 -5.01
C LYS A 116 14.17 -7.39 -5.51
N ALA A 117 15.43 -7.20 -5.87
CA ALA A 117 15.84 -5.96 -6.54
C ALA A 117 15.39 -5.98 -8.01
N LEU A 118 14.79 -4.87 -8.47
CA LEU A 118 14.53 -4.62 -9.87
C LEU A 118 15.85 -4.21 -10.54
N ILE A 119 16.63 -5.20 -10.98
CA ILE A 119 17.87 -4.96 -11.72
C ILE A 119 17.49 -4.64 -13.17
N SER A 120 17.85 -3.46 -13.65
CA SER A 120 17.79 -3.14 -15.08
C SER A 120 18.68 -4.13 -15.85
N LYS A 121 18.11 -4.86 -16.82
CA LYS A 121 18.95 -5.64 -17.75
C LYS A 121 19.86 -4.66 -18.52
N PRO A 122 21.17 -4.90 -18.64
CA PRO A 122 22.01 -4.08 -19.49
C PRO A 122 21.48 -4.10 -20.92
N GLN A 123 21.37 -2.94 -21.57
CA GLN A 123 21.06 -2.87 -22.99
C GLN A 123 22.16 -3.61 -23.76
N PRO A 124 21.84 -4.51 -24.70
CA PRO A 124 22.85 -5.12 -25.54
C PRO A 124 23.50 -4.01 -26.38
N ALA A 125 24.81 -3.80 -26.16
CA ALA A 125 25.60 -2.91 -27.01
C ALA A 125 25.54 -3.45 -28.44
N VAL A 126 24.91 -2.70 -29.33
CA VAL A 126 24.93 -2.97 -30.77
C VAL A 126 26.38 -2.82 -31.21
N LYS A 127 27.07 -3.93 -31.47
CA LYS A 127 28.38 -3.89 -32.12
C LYS A 127 28.18 -3.37 -33.54
N GLU A 128 28.53 -2.11 -33.76
CA GLU A 128 28.63 -1.53 -35.08
C GLU A 128 29.67 -2.34 -35.89
N LYS A 129 29.22 -3.03 -36.94
CA LYS A 129 30.12 -3.71 -37.87
C LYS A 129 30.84 -2.64 -38.68
N ALA A 130 32.14 -2.52 -38.48
CA ALA A 130 33.00 -1.69 -39.32
C ALA A 130 32.94 -2.19 -40.77
N THR A 131 32.40 -1.36 -41.66
CA THR A 131 32.43 -1.54 -43.11
C THR A 131 33.86 -1.28 -43.61
N ALA A 132 34.48 -2.26 -44.26
CA ALA A 132 35.79 -2.10 -44.87
C ALA A 132 35.73 -1.16 -46.10
N PRO A 133 36.77 -0.35 -46.38
CA PRO A 133 36.77 0.53 -47.54
C PRO A 133 36.99 -0.28 -48.83
N MET A 134 36.13 -0.05 -49.82
CA MET A 134 36.22 -0.62 -51.15
C MET A 134 37.26 0.18 -51.96
N VAL A 135 38.37 -0.45 -52.35
CA VAL A 135 39.38 0.15 -53.23
C VAL A 135 38.87 0.06 -54.67
N LEU A 136 38.77 1.21 -55.35
CA LEU A 136 38.46 1.31 -56.77
C LEU A 136 39.74 1.01 -57.58
N HIS A 137 39.62 0.17 -58.61
CA HIS A 137 40.59 0.01 -59.69
C HIS A 137 39.93 0.41 -61.02
#